data_AF-A0A5P9EVX9-F1
#
_entry.id   AF-A0A5P9EVX9-F1
#
_cell.length_a   1.000
_cell.length_b   1.000
_cell.length_c   1.000
_cell.angle_alpha   90.00
_cell.angle_beta   90.00
_cell.angle_gamma   90.00
#
_symmetry.space_group_name_H-M   'P 1'
#
loop_
_entity.id
_entity.type
_entity.pdbx_description
1 polymer ?
#
loop_
_entity_poly.entity_id
_entity_poly.type
_entity_poly.pdbx_seq_one_letter_code
_entity_poly.pdbx_strand_id
1 'polypeptide(L)'
;MKITLVKKILADGSPCAKCRDVQEKLEVNGQLKFIDQTLIADVRDPQSSGMQIAQQFNVDRAPFFVVEREGQDAEVYTVYFKLAKEVLQPLIQQAEAS
;
A
#
# COMPACT_ATOMS: atom_id res chain seq x y z
N MET A 1 5.18 -8.83 10.69
CA MET A 1 4.55 -8.52 9.40
C MET A 1 4.69 -7.03 9.14
N LYS A 2 5.00 -6.62 7.91
CA LYS A 2 5.12 -5.22 7.52
C LYS A 2 4.22 -4.92 6.32
N ILE A 3 3.36 -3.90 6.41
CA ILE A 3 2.51 -3.45 5.31
C ILE A 3 3.01 -2.10 4.80
N THR A 4 3.46 -2.07 3.55
CA THR A 4 3.89 -0.85 2.87
C THR A 4 2.83 -0.39 1.87
N LEU A 5 2.28 0.82 2.03
CA LEU A 5 1.41 1.47 1.06
C LEU A 5 2.26 2.30 0.10
N VAL A 6 2.15 2.06 -1.21
CA VAL A 6 2.81 2.86 -2.24
C VAL A 6 1.79 3.73 -2.96
N LYS A 7 1.99 5.04 -2.90
CA LYS A 7 1.19 6.06 -3.60
C LYS A 7 1.98 6.60 -4.77
N LYS A 8 1.31 7.06 -5.83
CA LYS A 8 1.97 7.59 -7.02
C LYS A 8 1.66 9.08 -7.23
N ILE A 9 2.70 9.84 -7.53
CA ILE A 9 2.60 11.20 -8.06
C ILE A 9 2.75 11.10 -9.57
N LEU A 10 1.78 11.68 -10.29
CA LEU A 10 1.75 11.68 -11.74
C LEU A 10 2.73 12.72 -12.32
N ALA A 11 2.96 12.66 -13.63
CA ALA A 11 3.95 13.52 -14.29
C ALA A 11 3.58 15.00 -14.22
N ASP A 12 2.29 15.32 -14.06
CA ASP A 12 1.76 16.65 -13.82
C ASP A 12 2.01 17.14 -12.38
N GLY A 13 2.56 16.30 -11.50
CA GLY A 13 2.75 16.57 -10.08
C GLY A 13 1.51 16.33 -9.21
N SER A 14 0.39 15.92 -9.81
CA SER A 14 -0.82 15.62 -9.06
C SER A 14 -0.72 14.24 -8.37
N PRO A 15 -1.15 14.12 -7.11
CA PRO A 15 -1.29 12.82 -6.48
C PRO A 15 -2.35 12.02 -7.23
N CYS A 16 -2.11 10.73 -7.47
CA CYS A 16 -3.08 9.89 -8.16
C CYS A 16 -4.42 9.90 -7.41
N ALA A 17 -5.51 10.22 -8.11
CA ALA A 17 -6.86 10.33 -7.52
C ALA A 17 -7.28 9.06 -6.76
N LYS A 18 -6.88 7.88 -7.26
CA LYS A 18 -7.14 6.59 -6.61
C LYS A 18 -6.39 6.43 -5.28
N CYS A 19 -5.22 7.03 -5.13
CA CYS A 19 -4.48 6.98 -3.87
C CYS A 19 -5.22 7.73 -2.76
N ARG A 20 -5.90 8.83 -3.10
CA ARG A 20 -6.73 9.57 -2.16
C ARG A 20 -7.92 8.75 -1.69
N ASP A 21 -8.66 8.14 -2.62
CA ASP A 21 -9.84 7.31 -2.30
C ASP A 21 -9.47 6.13 -1.39
N VAL A 22 -8.38 5.42 -1.71
CA VAL A 22 -7.91 4.29 -0.89
C VAL A 22 -7.42 4.74 0.50
N GLN A 23 -6.70 5.87 0.58
CA GLN A 23 -6.26 6.40 1.87
C GLN A 23 -7.44 6.81 2.75
N GLU A 24 -8.44 7.48 2.18
CA GLU A 24 -9.66 7.87 2.90
C GLU A 24 -10.42 6.63 3.40
N LYS A 25 -10.54 5.58 2.57
CA LYS A 25 -11.12 4.31 3.01
C LYS A 25 -10.35 3.69 4.17
N LEU A 26 -9.02 3.67 4.12
CA LEU A 26 -8.19 3.14 5.21
C LEU A 26 -8.39 3.93 6.50
N GLU A 27 -8.53 5.25 6.42
CA GLU A 27 -8.76 6.13 7.57
C GLU A 27 -10.16 5.92 8.17
N VAL A 28 -11.20 5.97 7.35
CA VAL A 28 -12.60 5.78 7.77
C VAL A 28 -12.83 4.40 8.39
N ASN A 29 -12.18 3.36 7.88
CA ASN A 29 -12.27 2.00 8.44
C ASN A 29 -11.31 1.76 9.62
N GLY A 30 -10.57 2.78 10.09
CA GLY A 30 -9.60 2.63 11.18
C GLY A 30 -8.45 1.66 10.87
N GLN A 31 -8.19 1.44 9.59
CA GLN A 31 -7.20 0.48 9.07
C GLN A 31 -5.82 1.09 8.84
N LEU A 32 -5.74 2.42 8.79
CA LEU A 32 -4.47 3.14 8.58
C LEU A 32 -3.41 2.76 9.64
N LYS A 33 -3.85 2.40 10.86
CA LYS A 33 -2.99 1.92 11.96
C LYS A 33 -2.21 0.64 11.68
N PHE A 34 -2.64 -0.16 10.69
CA PHE A 34 -1.94 -1.39 10.29
C PHE A 34 -0.93 -1.15 9.16
N ILE A 35 -0.88 0.06 8.60
CA ILE A 35 0.09 0.42 7.57
C ILE A 35 1.38 0.88 8.25
N ASP A 36 2.42 0.07 8.20
CA ASP A 36 3.72 0.37 8.80
C ASP A 36 4.47 1.47 8.07
N GLN A 37 4.35 1.53 6.75
CA GLN A 37 5.14 2.44 5.93
C GLN A 37 4.33 2.95 4.73
N THR A 38 4.47 4.24 4.41
CA THR A 38 3.93 4.82 3.18
C THR A 38 5.06 5.35 2.32
N LEU A 39 5.14 4.89 1.07
CA LEU A 39 6.13 5.32 0.10
C LEU A 39 5.47 6.08 -1.04
N ILE A 40 6.21 7.03 -1.60
CA ILE A 40 5.78 7.82 -2.75
C ILE A 40 6.60 7.41 -3.98
N ALA A 41 5.89 7.01 -5.02
CA ALA A 41 6.39 6.75 -6.37
C ALA A 41 6.16 8.02 -7.19
N ASP A 42 7.16 8.89 -7.28
CA ASP A 42 7.10 10.06 -8.14
C ASP A 42 7.58 9.66 -9.54
N VAL A 43 6.70 9.69 -10.55
CA VAL A 43 7.10 9.32 -11.92
C VAL A 43 8.13 10.28 -12.53
N ARG A 44 8.30 11.48 -11.95
CA ARG A 44 9.31 12.45 -12.34
C ARG A 44 10.67 12.12 -11.72
N ASP A 45 10.70 11.30 -10.68
CA ASP A 45 11.91 10.84 -10.00
C ASP A 45 11.96 9.29 -9.96
N PRO A 46 12.65 8.66 -10.93
CA PRO A 46 12.85 7.22 -10.97
C PRO A 46 13.59 6.65 -9.76
N GLN A 47 14.31 7.49 -8.98
CA GLN A 47 15.01 7.09 -7.76
C GLN A 47 14.14 7.20 -6.51
N SER A 48 12.90 7.70 -6.63
CA SER A 48 11.97 7.72 -5.51
C SER A 48 11.71 6.31 -4.98
N SER A 49 11.64 6.16 -3.66
CA SER A 49 11.53 4.84 -3.02
C SER A 49 10.31 4.05 -3.51
N GLY A 50 9.20 4.73 -3.80
CA GLY A 50 8.02 4.08 -4.37
C GLY A 50 8.23 3.61 -5.82
N MET A 51 9.01 4.33 -6.63
CA MET A 51 9.35 3.92 -8.01
C MET A 51 10.31 2.73 -8.02
N GLN A 52 11.25 2.67 -7.08
CA GLN A 52 12.16 1.53 -6.93
C GLN A 52 11.38 0.26 -6.54
N ILE A 53 10.48 0.37 -5.56
CA ILE A 53 9.61 -0.75 -5.15
C ILE A 53 8.67 -1.16 -6.28
N ALA A 54 8.06 -0.21 -6.98
CA ALA A 54 7.21 -0.49 -8.14
C ALA A 54 7.98 -1.27 -9.23
N GLN A 55 9.23 -0.90 -9.52
CA GLN A 55 10.08 -1.64 -10.46
C GLN A 55 10.47 -3.02 -9.94
N GLN A 56 10.87 -3.13 -8.67
CA GLN A 56 11.24 -4.41 -8.04
C GLN A 56 10.12 -5.44 -8.14
N PHE A 57 8.88 -5.02 -7.94
CA PHE A 57 7.71 -5.88 -7.98
C PHE A 57 6.98 -5.89 -9.34
N ASN A 58 7.51 -5.19 -10.34
CA ASN A 58 6.92 -5.06 -11.69
C ASN A 58 5.46 -4.55 -11.68
N VAL A 59 5.20 -3.49 -10.91
CA VAL A 59 3.87 -2.91 -10.69
C VAL A 59 3.79 -1.49 -11.27
N ASP A 60 3.06 -1.34 -12.37
CA ASP A 60 2.84 -0.01 -12.96
C ASP A 60 1.68 0.79 -12.34
N ARG A 61 0.76 0.09 -11.67
CA ARG A 61 -0.51 0.64 -11.17
C ARG A 61 -0.38 1.12 -9.74
N ALA A 62 -0.96 2.27 -9.43
CA ALA A 62 -1.04 2.81 -8.08
C ALA A 62 -2.47 3.25 -7.73
N PRO A 63 -2.84 3.26 -6.43
CA PRO A 63 -2.07 2.77 -5.29
C PRO A 63 -1.91 1.23 -5.30
N PHE A 64 -0.85 0.75 -4.67
CA PHE A 64 -0.66 -0.67 -4.38
C PHE A 64 -0.03 -0.85 -3.00
N PHE A 65 -0.05 -2.07 -2.52
CA PHE A 65 0.45 -2.44 -1.21
C PHE A 65 1.44 -3.59 -1.34
N VAL A 66 2.46 -3.57 -0.50
CA VAL A 66 3.43 -4.66 -0.37
C VAL A 66 3.32 -5.18 1.06
N VAL A 67 3.07 -6.48 1.19
CA VAL A 67 2.92 -7.16 2.48
C VAL A 67 4.08 -8.12 2.65
N GLU A 68 4.92 -7.84 3.62
CA GLU A 68 6.10 -8.64 3.95
C GLU A 68 5.79 -9.46 5.22
N ARG A 69 5.83 -10.78 5.08
CA ARG A 69 5.63 -11.73 6.20
C ARG A 69 6.95 -12.44 6.48
N GLU A 70 7.21 -12.73 7.74
CA GLU A 70 8.44 -13.40 8.13
C GLU A 70 8.49 -14.81 7.53
N GLY A 71 9.56 -15.12 6.79
CA GLY A 71 9.74 -16.41 6.15
C GLY A 71 8.92 -16.62 4.87
N GLN A 72 8.30 -15.58 4.31
CA GLN A 72 7.55 -15.67 3.05
C GLN A 72 7.98 -14.56 2.08
N ASP A 73 7.78 -14.81 0.78
CA ASP A 73 7.95 -13.78 -0.24
C ASP A 73 6.97 -12.62 -0.04
N ALA A 74 7.42 -11.42 -0.40
CA ALA A 74 6.59 -10.23 -0.31
C ALA A 74 5.42 -10.30 -1.30
N GLU A 75 4.20 -10.09 -0.79
CA GLU A 75 2.98 -10.17 -1.57
C GLU A 75 2.51 -8.77 -1.99
N VAL A 76 2.14 -8.64 -3.27
CA VAL A 76 1.70 -7.35 -3.83
C VAL A 76 0.19 -7.35 -4.02
N TYR A 77 -0.46 -6.34 -3.45
CA TYR A 77 -1.88 -6.10 -3.58
C TYR A 77 -2.14 -4.79 -4.32
N THR A 78 -2.66 -4.87 -5.56
CA THR A 78 -3.08 -3.69 -6.32
C THR A 78 -4.56 -3.33 -6.11
N VAL A 79 -5.28 -4.13 -5.31
CA VAL A 79 -6.71 -3.98 -5.05
C VAL A 79 -6.94 -3.89 -3.54
N TYR A 80 -7.41 -2.73 -3.08
CA TYR A 80 -7.69 -2.46 -1.66
C TYR A 80 -8.61 -3.52 -1.04
N PHE A 81 -9.72 -3.89 -1.69
CA PHE A 81 -10.65 -4.88 -1.15
C PHE A 81 -10.01 -6.26 -0.92
N LYS A 82 -9.04 -6.64 -1.77
CA LYS A 82 -8.32 -7.91 -1.61
C LYS A 82 -7.39 -7.85 -0.40
N LEU A 83 -6.61 -6.78 -0.25
CA LEU A 83 -5.79 -6.54 0.93
C LEU A 83 -6.65 -6.49 2.21
N ALA A 84 -7.76 -5.76 2.17
CA ALA A 84 -8.64 -5.58 3.31
C ALA A 84 -9.18 -6.91 3.81
N LYS A 85 -9.60 -7.80 2.89
CA LYS A 85 -10.14 -9.11 3.24
C LYS A 85 -9.05 -10.11 3.68
N GLU A 86 -7.92 -10.16 2.99
CA GLU A 86 -6.90 -11.19 3.20
C GLU A 86 -5.87 -10.83 4.28
N VAL A 87 -5.70 -9.54 4.57
CA VAL A 87 -4.63 -9.05 5.46
C VAL A 87 -5.20 -8.21 6.59
N LEU A 88 -5.95 -7.14 6.29
CA LEU A 88 -6.40 -6.20 7.33
C LEU A 88 -7.49 -6.79 8.22
N GLN A 89 -8.45 -7.53 7.66
CA GLN A 89 -9.54 -8.15 8.43
C GLN A 89 -9.02 -9.17 9.46
N PRO A 90 -8.11 -10.11 9.11
CA PRO A 90 -7.46 -10.97 10.10
C PRO A 90 -6.74 -10.19 11.21
N LEU A 91 -6.01 -9.11 10.86
CA LEU A 91 -5.32 -8.29 11.85
C LEU A 91 -6.26 -7.57 12.81
N ILE A 92 -7.37 -7.06 12.30
CA ILE A 92 -8.42 -6.43 13.11
C ILE A 92 -8.95 -7.46 14.11
N GLN A 93 -9.33 -8.64 13.63
CA GLN A 93 -9.84 -9.72 14.47
C GLN A 93 -8.83 -10.16 15.55
N GLN A 94 -7.54 -10.22 15.21
CA GLN A 94 -6.48 -10.55 16.16
C GLN A 94 -6.29 -9.44 17.21
N ALA A 95 -6.34 -8.17 16.79
CA ALA A 95 -6.20 -7.03 17.68
C ALA A 95 -7.41 -6.83 18.61
N GLU A 96 -8.62 -7.21 18.18
CA GLU A 96 -9.83 -7.18 19.03
C GLU A 96 -9.92 -8.36 19.99
N ALA A 97 -9.22 -9.47 19.69
CA ALA A 97 -9.20 -10.67 20.52
C ALA A 97 -8.09 -10.67 21.59
N SER A 98 -7.21 -9.66 21.60
CA SER A 98 -6.09 -9.51 22.55
C SER A 98 -6.37 -8.42 23.58
#